data_AF-A0A2E2N1R2-F1
#
_entry.id   AF-A0A2E2N1R2-F1
#
_cell.length_a   1.000
_cell.length_b   1.000
_cell.length_c   1.000
_cell.angle_alpha   90.00
_cell.angle_beta   90.00
_cell.angle_gamma   90.00
#
_symmetry.space_group_name_H-M   'P 1'
#
loop_
_entity.id
_entity.type
_entity.pdbx_description
1 polymer ?
#
loop_
_entity_poly.entity_id
_entity_poly.type
_entity_poly.pdbx_seq_one_letter_code
_entity_poly.pdbx_strand_id
1 'polypeptide(L)'
;MVPAGRRRDIDQMMGTPRWIDGVGAASLNLSVCAATLAPPMTLLRFRPSHRCCPPRRWTPPRWTTLAVLLVLGLEAQASCSDAATGAGLAPGDWVTPGDTRVHKAPAMGWPTLARRQVVLLGEQHDRPSHHRFQLASLAALHAHQPDLAIGLEMLPRESQPALDAWIAGDLDEADLLEQSQWYRYWGFDPELYLPLLRFARDQALPLKALNVTPELRRRLVEDGVSTLPPAMRHGIPEPVPATPPYRARLEASLEEHALELGGEGFGQGFDDDMIDGFVYAQQVWDMAMAHGLASLVEDGYLAVGLVGMGHASHGEGIDAQLESLGITAVASLLPLSADDASEAEAGLADAVFVVREDKQSEGPRLGVGVEASEDEPGLMVTEVAPDSPAHAVGLRVGDLILSFAGRGVAHPYELKALVSRILPGTQASITVTRDHQRQTLTVRFPIVTPGPDAERGDGTRPHQRPAVQQEQQQEQQQEQEQEKGQEHEPQE
;
A
#
# COMPACT_ATOMS: atom_id res chain seq x y z
N MET A 1 -42.37 31.46 -7.61
CA MET A 1 -42.68 31.43 -6.18
C MET A 1 -41.42 31.85 -5.41
N VAL A 2 -41.62 32.66 -4.36
CA VAL A 2 -40.68 33.47 -3.53
C VAL A 2 -40.14 32.63 -2.35
N PRO A 3 -39.08 32.96 -1.55
CA PRO A 3 -38.08 34.06 -1.58
C PRO A 3 -36.58 33.68 -1.34
N ALA A 4 -35.75 34.73 -1.42
CA ALA A 4 -34.36 34.87 -0.97
C ALA A 4 -34.17 35.31 0.51
N GLY A 5 -32.91 35.28 0.99
CA GLY A 5 -32.37 35.97 2.18
C GLY A 5 -31.75 34.99 3.21
N ARG A 6 -30.55 35.16 3.78
CA ARG A 6 -29.92 36.39 4.29
C ARG A 6 -28.42 36.13 4.60
N ARG A 7 -27.52 37.01 4.15
CA ARG A 7 -26.16 37.19 4.71
C ARG A 7 -26.25 38.07 5.97
N ARG A 8 -25.43 37.80 6.99
CA ARG A 8 -24.96 38.79 7.98
C ARG A 8 -23.53 38.46 8.41
N ASP A 9 -22.65 39.45 8.25
CA ASP A 9 -21.36 39.57 8.93
C ASP A 9 -21.53 40.30 10.28
N ILE A 10 -20.49 40.17 11.11
CA ILE A 10 -19.84 41.17 11.99
C ILE A 10 -19.70 40.72 13.46
N ASP A 11 -18.42 40.54 13.82
CA ASP A 11 -17.73 40.78 15.09
C ASP A 11 -18.52 41.44 16.23
N GLN A 12 -18.54 40.78 17.39
CA GLN A 12 -18.22 41.35 18.71
C GLN A 12 -18.43 40.29 19.81
N MET A 13 -17.36 39.92 20.52
CA MET A 13 -17.26 40.09 21.97
C MET A 13 -15.95 39.47 22.51
N MET A 14 -15.03 40.37 22.87
CA MET A 14 -13.88 40.11 23.72
C MET A 14 -14.32 39.81 25.16
N GLY A 15 -13.65 38.88 25.83
CA GLY A 15 -13.82 38.64 27.27
C GLY A 15 -12.75 37.71 27.85
N THR A 16 -11.54 38.23 28.06
CA THR A 16 -10.53 37.59 28.93
C THR A 16 -10.90 37.73 30.41
N PRO A 17 -10.50 36.77 31.26
CA PRO A 17 -10.07 37.08 32.62
C PRO A 17 -8.61 36.68 32.91
N ARG A 18 -7.95 37.57 33.67
CA ARG A 18 -6.60 37.54 34.26
C ARG A 18 -6.58 36.83 35.63
N TRP A 19 -5.36 36.70 36.21
CA TRP A 19 -4.93 36.48 37.62
C TRP A 19 -4.16 35.14 37.80
N ILE A 20 -2.95 34.98 38.38
CA ILE A 20 -2.06 35.79 39.26
C ILE A 20 -0.57 35.39 39.06
N ASP A 21 0.31 36.36 39.38
CA ASP A 21 1.79 36.44 39.34
C ASP A 21 2.62 35.59 40.34
N GLY A 22 3.92 35.49 40.04
CA GLY A 22 5.06 35.35 40.98
C GLY A 22 5.84 34.03 40.81
N VAL A 23 7.16 33.94 40.69
CA VAL A 23 8.28 34.76 41.17
C VAL A 23 9.57 34.35 40.43
N GLY A 24 10.40 35.31 39.99
CA GLY A 24 11.84 35.23 40.29
C GLY A 24 12.82 35.45 39.14
N ALA A 25 13.37 36.67 39.07
CA ALA A 25 14.43 37.09 38.17
C ALA A 25 15.84 36.87 38.78
N ALA A 26 16.84 36.62 37.93
CA ALA A 26 18.23 37.08 38.07
C ALA A 26 18.92 36.94 36.68
N SER A 27 19.12 38.03 35.93
CA SER A 27 20.31 38.93 35.93
C SER A 27 21.57 38.24 35.38
N LEU A 28 21.94 38.47 34.10
CA LEU A 28 22.84 39.53 33.57
C LEU A 28 24.34 39.16 33.56
N ASN A 29 24.94 39.11 32.37
CA ASN A 29 26.12 39.90 31.95
C ASN A 29 26.48 39.54 30.48
N LEU A 30 26.32 40.42 29.48
CA LEU A 30 27.12 41.60 29.04
C LEU A 30 28.51 41.30 28.43
N SER A 31 28.62 41.53 27.12
CA SER A 31 29.69 42.26 26.39
C SER A 31 29.33 42.22 24.89
N VAL A 32 28.77 43.24 24.23
CA VAL A 32 29.27 44.59 23.83
C VAL A 32 30.49 44.57 22.91
N CYS A 33 30.26 44.94 21.64
CA CYS A 33 30.91 46.02 20.87
C CYS A 33 30.17 46.10 19.50
N ALA A 34 29.27 47.07 19.24
CA ALA A 34 29.50 48.47 18.79
C ALA A 34 30.38 48.54 17.52
N ALA A 35 30.03 49.18 16.40
CA ALA A 35 29.38 50.48 16.18
C ALA A 35 28.89 50.54 14.69
N THR A 36 27.62 50.88 14.39
CA THR A 36 27.06 52.22 14.03
C THR A 36 27.77 52.90 12.84
N LEU A 37 27.11 53.49 11.83
CA LEU A 37 26.05 54.51 11.86
C LEU A 37 25.20 54.53 10.56
N ALA A 38 23.94 54.91 10.72
CA ALA A 38 22.91 55.22 9.71
C ALA A 38 22.80 56.78 9.57
N PRO A 39 21.72 57.42 9.08
CA PRO A 39 20.85 57.28 7.87
C PRO A 39 20.56 58.71 7.27
N PRO A 40 19.34 59.18 6.87
CA PRO A 40 18.11 58.58 6.27
C PRO A 40 17.43 59.39 5.11
N MET A 41 16.25 58.90 4.65
CA MET A 41 15.02 59.62 4.21
C MET A 41 15.02 60.34 2.83
N THR A 42 13.98 60.44 1.97
CA THR A 42 12.53 60.08 1.98
C THR A 42 11.90 60.29 0.58
N LEU A 43 10.83 59.50 0.31
CA LEU A 43 9.70 59.57 -0.67
C LEU A 43 9.49 60.78 -1.62
N LEU A 44 8.99 60.53 -2.84
CA LEU A 44 7.67 61.02 -3.33
C LEU A 44 7.19 60.40 -4.67
N ARG A 45 5.86 60.34 -4.85
CA ARG A 45 5.05 59.84 -5.99
C ARG A 45 4.77 60.92 -7.06
N PHE A 46 4.55 60.54 -8.33
CA PHE A 46 3.32 60.70 -9.17
C PHE A 46 3.57 60.68 -10.72
N ARG A 47 2.62 60.06 -11.45
CA ARG A 47 2.41 59.83 -12.91
C ARG A 47 1.96 61.12 -13.69
N PRO A 48 1.47 61.09 -14.97
CA PRO A 48 1.85 60.44 -16.27
C PRO A 48 1.82 61.43 -17.49
N SER A 49 2.17 61.02 -18.74
CA SER A 49 1.38 61.27 -19.98
C SER A 49 2.07 60.97 -21.35
N HIS A 50 1.27 60.32 -22.20
CA HIS A 50 1.12 60.14 -23.66
C HIS A 50 2.09 60.60 -24.79
N ARG A 51 2.31 59.62 -25.71
CA ARG A 51 2.23 59.57 -27.21
C ARG A 51 3.17 60.39 -28.13
N CYS A 52 3.88 59.70 -29.05
CA CYS A 52 3.75 59.76 -30.54
C CYS A 52 4.90 59.01 -31.31
N CYS A 53 4.54 58.34 -32.43
CA CYS A 53 5.28 57.48 -33.40
C CYS A 53 6.25 58.21 -34.40
N PRO A 54 6.85 57.59 -35.47
CA PRO A 54 7.58 56.31 -35.70
C PRO A 54 8.94 56.52 -36.51
N PRO A 55 9.39 55.63 -37.44
CA PRO A 55 10.53 54.71 -37.28
C PRO A 55 11.79 55.05 -38.12
N ARG A 56 12.94 54.42 -37.82
CA ARG A 56 14.10 54.39 -38.73
C ARG A 56 14.60 52.98 -38.98
N ARG A 57 14.61 52.65 -40.27
CA ARG A 57 15.09 51.43 -40.92
C ARG A 57 16.62 51.34 -40.80
N TRP A 58 17.12 50.13 -40.62
CA TRP A 58 18.50 49.78 -40.99
C TRP A 58 18.51 48.37 -41.58
N THR A 59 19.03 48.26 -42.80
CA THR A 59 19.28 47.02 -43.55
C THR A 59 20.77 47.01 -43.92
N PRO A 60 21.48 45.88 -43.82
CA PRO A 60 22.70 45.66 -44.57
C PRO A 60 22.49 44.60 -45.69
N PRO A 61 23.39 44.57 -46.70
CA PRO A 61 23.09 44.06 -48.02
C PRO A 61 23.48 42.60 -48.25
N ARG A 62 22.81 41.97 -49.21
CA ARG A 62 23.11 40.66 -49.80
C ARG A 62 24.22 40.80 -50.85
N TRP A 63 25.28 40.01 -50.73
CA TRP A 63 26.08 39.54 -51.87
C TRP A 63 26.21 38.02 -51.79
N THR A 64 25.70 37.38 -52.83
CA THR A 64 25.78 35.96 -53.13
C THR A 64 27.15 35.62 -53.72
N THR A 65 27.84 34.62 -53.18
CA THR A 65 28.52 33.62 -54.02
C THR A 65 28.71 32.31 -53.26
N LEU A 66 28.12 31.30 -53.89
CA LEU A 66 28.25 29.86 -53.76
C LEU A 66 29.69 29.39 -53.44
N ALA A 67 29.87 28.61 -52.38
CA ALA A 67 30.96 27.66 -52.24
C ALA A 67 30.36 26.33 -51.82
N VAL A 68 30.22 25.44 -52.82
CA VAL A 68 29.89 24.03 -52.64
C VAL A 68 31.11 23.36 -52.02
N LEU A 69 31.01 23.00 -50.74
CA LEU A 69 31.92 22.04 -50.11
C LEU A 69 31.15 20.74 -49.89
N LEU A 70 31.49 19.80 -50.76
CA LEU A 70 31.05 18.42 -50.78
C LEU A 70 31.66 17.71 -49.55
N VAL A 71 30.97 17.73 -48.42
CA VAL A 71 31.32 16.87 -47.28
C VAL A 71 30.62 15.53 -47.52
N LEU A 72 31.42 14.60 -48.06
CA LEU A 72 31.09 13.19 -48.12
C LEU A 72 30.69 12.70 -46.73
N GLY A 73 29.57 11.99 -46.69
CA GLY A 73 29.00 11.43 -45.49
C GLY A 73 30.02 10.61 -44.72
N LEU A 74 30.24 11.03 -43.48
CA LEU A 74 30.42 10.11 -42.38
C LEU A 74 29.22 10.36 -41.48
N GLU A 75 28.13 9.64 -41.74
CA GLU A 75 27.21 9.30 -40.67
C GLU A 75 28.06 8.56 -39.64
N ALA A 76 28.54 9.29 -38.63
CA ALA A 76 28.79 8.67 -37.35
C ALA A 76 27.40 8.25 -36.87
N GLN A 77 26.95 7.08 -37.35
CA GLN A 77 26.09 6.23 -36.56
C GLN A 77 26.84 6.08 -35.24
N ALA A 78 26.46 6.89 -34.26
CA ALA A 78 26.50 6.46 -32.90
C ALA A 78 25.51 5.29 -32.84
N SER A 79 25.95 4.16 -33.38
CA SER A 79 25.53 2.86 -32.96
C SER A 79 26.00 2.80 -31.53
N CYS A 80 25.15 3.29 -30.61
CA CYS A 80 25.09 2.68 -29.31
C CYS A 80 24.74 1.23 -29.63
N SER A 81 25.77 0.42 -29.78
CA SER A 81 25.64 -1.01 -29.69
C SER A 81 25.03 -1.25 -28.31
N ASP A 82 23.73 -1.50 -28.26
CA ASP A 82 23.14 -2.31 -27.20
C ASP A 82 23.72 -3.71 -27.37
N ALA A 83 24.96 -3.83 -26.94
CA ALA A 83 25.62 -5.08 -26.63
C ALA A 83 26.08 -4.94 -25.19
N ALA A 84 25.12 -4.73 -24.28
CA ALA A 84 25.27 -5.15 -22.90
C ALA A 84 25.08 -6.67 -22.85
N THR A 85 25.96 -7.42 -23.50
CA THR A 85 26.11 -8.85 -23.21
C THR A 85 26.88 -8.95 -21.89
N GLY A 86 26.14 -9.18 -20.79
CA GLY A 86 26.73 -9.70 -19.55
C GLY A 86 26.62 -8.85 -18.28
N ALA A 87 25.78 -7.82 -18.22
CA ALA A 87 25.38 -7.22 -16.94
C ALA A 87 23.99 -7.75 -16.58
N GLY A 88 23.85 -8.38 -15.41
CA GLY A 88 22.54 -8.81 -14.89
C GLY A 88 21.58 -7.64 -14.72
N LEU A 89 20.29 -7.93 -14.53
CA LEU A 89 19.26 -6.92 -14.31
C LEU A 89 19.60 -6.05 -13.10
N ALA A 90 19.39 -4.74 -13.22
CA ALA A 90 19.66 -3.79 -12.15
C ALA A 90 18.37 -3.11 -11.65
N PRO A 91 18.27 -2.75 -10.35
CA PRO A 91 17.17 -1.95 -9.86
C PRO A 91 16.95 -0.67 -10.68
N GLY A 92 15.70 -0.43 -11.09
CA GLY A 92 15.33 0.67 -11.98
C GLY A 92 15.15 0.28 -13.44
N ASP A 93 15.56 -0.94 -13.82
CA ASP A 93 15.32 -1.46 -15.16
C ASP A 93 13.87 -1.91 -15.34
N TRP A 94 13.36 -1.74 -16.55
CA TRP A 94 12.09 -2.30 -17.00
C TRP A 94 12.34 -3.44 -17.95
N VAL A 95 11.64 -4.56 -17.78
CA VAL A 95 11.71 -5.72 -18.68
C VAL A 95 10.29 -6.20 -19.02
N THR A 96 10.15 -6.82 -20.19
CA THR A 96 8.96 -7.63 -20.48
C THR A 96 9.29 -9.07 -20.11
N PRO A 97 8.49 -9.76 -19.28
CA PRO A 97 8.73 -11.16 -18.92
C PRO A 97 8.93 -12.06 -20.14
N GLY A 98 9.91 -12.96 -20.08
CA GLY A 98 10.34 -13.79 -21.21
C GLY A 98 11.18 -13.07 -22.28
N ASP A 99 11.45 -11.76 -22.15
CA ASP A 99 12.40 -11.01 -22.99
C ASP A 99 13.69 -10.71 -22.20
N THR A 100 14.80 -10.61 -22.92
CA THR A 100 16.12 -10.25 -22.37
C THR A 100 16.42 -8.76 -22.49
N ARG A 101 15.56 -8.01 -23.18
CA ARG A 101 15.76 -6.57 -23.41
C ARG A 101 15.39 -5.74 -22.18
N VAL A 102 16.31 -4.85 -21.83
CA VAL A 102 16.15 -3.86 -20.77
C VAL A 102 15.67 -2.53 -21.36
N HIS A 103 14.67 -1.95 -20.73
CA HIS A 103 14.05 -0.68 -21.08
C HIS A 103 14.19 0.34 -19.93
N LYS A 104 14.02 1.63 -20.24
CA LYS A 104 13.99 2.72 -19.23
C LYS A 104 12.60 3.17 -18.83
N ALA A 105 11.58 2.56 -19.44
CA ALA A 105 10.16 2.70 -19.15
C ALA A 105 9.50 1.36 -19.57
N PRO A 106 8.23 1.09 -19.21
CA PRO A 106 7.52 -0.08 -19.71
C PRO A 106 7.62 -0.15 -21.24
N ALA A 107 7.85 -1.34 -21.79
CA ALA A 107 8.09 -1.49 -23.24
C ALA A 107 6.93 -0.95 -24.10
N MET A 108 5.69 -1.05 -23.61
CA MET A 108 4.52 -0.48 -24.28
C MET A 108 4.42 1.06 -24.21
N GLY A 109 5.17 1.68 -23.29
CA GLY A 109 5.22 3.10 -23.03
C GLY A 109 4.05 3.63 -22.19
N TRP A 110 4.34 4.63 -21.34
CA TRP A 110 3.33 5.30 -20.50
C TRP A 110 2.13 5.86 -21.27
N PRO A 111 2.27 6.47 -22.46
CA PRO A 111 1.11 6.93 -23.22
C PRO A 111 0.14 5.82 -23.62
N THR A 112 0.64 4.59 -23.83
CA THR A 112 -0.21 3.44 -24.18
C THR A 112 -0.89 2.88 -22.94
N LEU A 113 -0.15 2.73 -21.83
CA LEU A 113 -0.71 2.35 -20.53
C LEU A 113 -1.83 3.29 -20.09
N ALA A 114 -1.62 4.60 -20.24
CA ALA A 114 -2.59 5.63 -19.85
C ALA A 114 -3.88 5.65 -20.70
N ARG A 115 -3.93 4.89 -21.81
CA ARG A 115 -5.13 4.70 -22.65
C ARG A 115 -5.83 3.36 -22.39
N ARG A 116 -5.34 2.56 -21.45
CA ARG A 116 -6.02 1.34 -20.99
C ARG A 116 -7.27 1.72 -20.20
N GLN A 117 -8.16 0.75 -20.01
CA GLN A 117 -9.30 0.88 -19.10
C GLN A 117 -8.83 0.67 -17.66
N VAL A 118 -8.00 -0.36 -17.46
CA VAL A 118 -7.46 -0.72 -16.14
C VAL A 118 -5.94 -0.89 -16.23
N VAL A 119 -5.23 -0.43 -15.21
CA VAL A 119 -3.82 -0.81 -14.96
C VAL A 119 -3.71 -1.39 -13.55
N LEU A 120 -3.25 -2.63 -13.44
CA LEU A 120 -2.99 -3.28 -12.16
C LEU A 120 -1.52 -3.05 -11.76
N LEU A 121 -1.30 -2.51 -10.58
CA LEU A 121 0.03 -2.31 -9.99
C LEU A 121 0.19 -3.31 -8.85
N GLY A 122 0.81 -4.45 -9.16
CA GLY A 122 1.02 -5.53 -8.20
C GLY A 122 1.99 -5.13 -7.10
N GLU A 123 1.84 -5.72 -5.91
CA GLU A 123 2.74 -5.52 -4.81
C GLU A 123 2.82 -6.74 -3.87
N GLN A 124 3.70 -6.64 -2.88
CA GLN A 124 3.76 -7.54 -1.73
C GLN A 124 3.63 -6.64 -0.50
N HIS A 125 2.67 -6.93 0.36
CA HIS A 125 2.04 -5.95 1.25
C HIS A 125 2.95 -5.27 2.26
N ASP A 126 4.10 -5.87 2.54
CA ASP A 126 5.09 -5.39 3.50
C ASP A 126 6.39 -4.87 2.87
N ARG A 127 6.45 -4.72 1.53
CA ARG A 127 7.68 -4.31 0.83
C ARG A 127 7.66 -2.81 0.48
N PRO A 128 8.45 -1.97 1.19
CA PRO A 128 8.55 -0.55 0.87
C PRO A 128 8.94 -0.24 -0.59
N SER A 129 9.78 -1.07 -1.20
CA SER A 129 10.19 -0.91 -2.60
C SER A 129 9.04 -1.09 -3.58
N HIS A 130 8.08 -1.98 -3.28
CA HIS A 130 6.91 -2.20 -4.11
C HIS A 130 5.98 -0.98 -4.08
N HIS A 131 5.71 -0.42 -2.91
CA HIS A 131 4.89 0.79 -2.79
C HIS A 131 5.55 2.04 -3.40
N ARG A 132 6.88 2.15 -3.36
CA ARG A 132 7.62 3.20 -4.11
C ARG A 132 7.45 3.05 -5.62
N PHE A 133 7.49 1.81 -6.11
CA PHE A 133 7.19 1.50 -7.51
C PHE A 133 5.74 1.88 -7.88
N GLN A 134 4.76 1.55 -7.04
CA GLN A 134 3.37 1.92 -7.25
C GLN A 134 3.21 3.44 -7.34
N LEU A 135 3.82 4.20 -6.44
CA LEU A 135 3.77 5.66 -6.45
C LEU A 135 4.40 6.26 -7.71
N ALA A 136 5.56 5.74 -8.11
CA ALA A 136 6.23 6.20 -9.34
C ALA A 136 5.39 5.90 -10.60
N SER A 137 4.75 4.73 -10.64
CA SER A 137 3.86 4.34 -11.73
C SER A 137 2.59 5.18 -11.78
N LEU A 138 1.96 5.44 -10.63
CA LEU A 138 0.81 6.35 -10.53
C LEU A 138 1.15 7.76 -11.03
N ALA A 139 2.29 8.31 -10.61
CA ALA A 139 2.74 9.62 -11.06
C ALA A 139 2.97 9.66 -12.58
N ALA A 140 3.54 8.60 -13.16
CA ALA A 140 3.77 8.50 -14.60
C ALA A 140 2.45 8.35 -15.38
N LEU A 141 1.50 7.54 -14.90
CA LEU A 141 0.18 7.40 -15.52
C LEU A 141 -0.61 8.72 -15.45
N HIS A 142 -0.67 9.34 -14.28
CA HIS A 142 -1.35 10.63 -14.07
C HIS A 142 -0.82 11.75 -14.98
N ALA A 143 0.50 11.76 -15.24
CA ALA A 143 1.08 12.73 -16.17
C ALA A 143 0.57 12.60 -17.62
N HIS A 144 0.02 11.43 -18.00
CA HIS A 144 -0.53 11.17 -19.32
C HIS A 144 -2.06 11.07 -19.35
N GLN A 145 -2.70 10.76 -18.21
CA GLN A 145 -4.14 10.67 -18.04
C GLN A 145 -4.53 11.26 -16.67
N PRO A 146 -4.95 12.53 -16.60
CA PRO A 146 -5.35 13.15 -15.33
C PRO A 146 -6.68 12.61 -14.80
N ASP A 147 -7.55 12.09 -15.67
CA ASP A 147 -8.82 11.46 -15.28
C ASP A 147 -8.57 10.00 -14.86
N LEU A 148 -7.82 9.84 -13.77
CA LEU A 148 -7.42 8.56 -13.17
C LEU A 148 -8.04 8.42 -11.76
N ALA A 149 -8.46 7.20 -11.42
CA ALA A 149 -8.92 6.84 -10.08
C ALA A 149 -8.14 5.63 -9.56
N ILE A 150 -7.97 5.55 -8.25
CA ILE A 150 -7.14 4.52 -7.60
C ILE A 150 -8.02 3.57 -6.80
N GLY A 151 -8.01 2.30 -7.17
CA GLY A 151 -8.61 1.21 -6.40
C GLY A 151 -7.65 0.65 -5.36
N LEU A 152 -8.15 0.41 -4.15
CA LEU A 152 -7.40 -0.11 -3.01
C LEU A 152 -7.96 -1.48 -2.62
N GLU A 153 -7.16 -2.53 -2.74
CA GLU A 153 -7.48 -3.87 -2.22
C GLU A 153 -7.70 -3.87 -0.70
N MET A 154 -6.89 -3.09 0.00
CA MET A 154 -6.71 -3.16 1.45
C MET A 154 -7.96 -2.88 2.29
N LEU A 155 -8.97 -2.24 1.69
CA LEU A 155 -10.12 -1.72 2.40
C LEU A 155 -11.43 -2.25 1.82
N PRO A 156 -12.37 -2.64 2.69
CA PRO A 156 -13.70 -3.02 2.26
C PRO A 156 -14.52 -1.78 1.90
N ARG A 157 -15.54 -1.95 1.05
CA ARG A 157 -16.45 -0.90 0.54
C ARG A 157 -17.09 -0.06 1.65
N GLU A 158 -17.26 -0.62 2.84
CA GLU A 158 -17.74 0.05 4.04
C GLU A 158 -16.80 1.18 4.50
N SER A 159 -15.53 1.15 4.11
CA SER A 159 -14.52 2.18 4.39
C SER A 159 -14.55 3.34 3.39
N GLN A 160 -15.37 3.28 2.33
CA GLN A 160 -15.44 4.31 1.30
C GLN A 160 -15.69 5.74 1.84
N PRO A 161 -16.58 5.97 2.84
CA PRO A 161 -16.79 7.32 3.38
C PRO A 161 -15.51 7.95 3.96
N ALA A 162 -14.62 7.16 4.56
CA ALA A 162 -13.35 7.65 5.09
C ALA A 162 -12.40 8.06 3.95
N LEU A 163 -12.38 7.30 2.86
CA LEU A 163 -11.58 7.61 1.67
C LEU A 163 -12.06 8.90 0.99
N ASP A 164 -13.38 9.05 0.86
CA ASP A 164 -14.00 10.25 0.27
C ASP A 164 -13.69 11.49 1.12
N ALA A 165 -13.83 11.40 2.44
CA ALA A 165 -13.53 12.47 3.38
C ALA A 165 -12.02 12.81 3.41
N TRP A 166 -11.14 11.82 3.26
CA TRP A 166 -9.70 12.05 3.12
C TRP A 166 -9.36 12.86 1.86
N ILE A 167 -9.93 12.49 0.71
CA ILE A 167 -9.73 13.23 -0.54
C ILE A 167 -10.33 14.65 -0.48
N ALA A 168 -11.49 14.81 0.16
CA ALA A 168 -12.09 16.12 0.42
C ALA A 168 -11.23 17.00 1.35
N GLY A 169 -10.31 16.37 2.09
CA GLY A 169 -9.42 17.01 3.03
C GLY A 169 -10.03 17.25 4.41
N ASP A 170 -11.14 16.59 4.70
CA ASP A 170 -11.89 16.68 5.96
C ASP A 170 -11.25 15.84 7.07
N LEU A 171 -10.43 14.85 6.73
CA LEU A 171 -9.70 14.01 7.68
C LEU A 171 -8.21 14.35 7.70
N ASP A 172 -7.61 14.25 8.89
CA ASP A 172 -6.17 14.06 9.02
C ASP A 172 -5.80 12.57 8.93
N GLU A 173 -4.51 12.24 9.04
CA GLU A 173 -4.04 10.85 8.91
C GLU A 173 -4.50 9.95 10.06
N ALA A 174 -4.61 10.48 11.28
CA ALA A 174 -5.07 9.69 12.40
C ALA A 174 -6.55 9.34 12.23
N ASP A 175 -7.36 10.34 11.86
CA ASP A 175 -8.78 10.18 11.60
C ASP A 175 -9.04 9.26 10.39
N LEU A 176 -8.23 9.33 9.33
CA LEU A 176 -8.31 8.41 8.20
C LEU A 176 -8.13 6.96 8.66
N LEU A 177 -7.07 6.67 9.42
CA LEU A 177 -6.76 5.30 9.84
C LEU A 177 -7.81 4.73 10.80
N GLU A 178 -8.37 5.58 11.66
CA GLU A 178 -9.45 5.19 12.57
C GLU A 178 -10.76 4.95 11.81
N GLN A 179 -11.20 5.90 10.98
CA GLN A 179 -12.48 5.82 10.28
C GLN A 179 -12.49 4.78 9.16
N SER A 180 -11.36 4.53 8.50
CA SER A 180 -11.22 3.44 7.54
C SER A 180 -11.02 2.08 8.22
N GLN A 181 -10.91 2.05 9.55
CA GLN A 181 -10.55 0.86 10.33
C GLN A 181 -9.31 0.14 9.77
N TRP A 182 -8.28 0.90 9.41
CA TRP A 182 -7.10 0.40 8.69
C TRP A 182 -6.48 -0.83 9.35
N TYR A 183 -6.31 -0.80 10.67
CA TYR A 183 -5.71 -1.92 11.39
C TYR A 183 -6.59 -3.15 11.45
N ARG A 184 -7.93 -2.98 11.48
CA ARG A 184 -8.86 -4.10 11.47
C ARG A 184 -8.83 -4.83 10.14
N TYR A 185 -8.92 -4.09 9.04
CA TYR A 185 -9.09 -4.70 7.72
C TYR A 185 -7.78 -5.02 7.02
N TRP A 186 -6.71 -4.26 7.28
CA TRP A 186 -5.43 -4.46 6.63
C TRP A 186 -4.33 -4.89 7.59
N GLY A 187 -4.15 -4.16 8.69
CA GLY A 187 -3.21 -4.55 9.75
C GLY A 187 -1.71 -4.42 9.39
N PHE A 188 -1.36 -3.93 8.19
CA PHE A 188 0.00 -3.54 7.83
C PHE A 188 0.34 -2.12 8.29
N ASP A 189 1.63 -1.80 8.33
CA ASP A 189 2.11 -0.46 8.66
C ASP A 189 1.57 0.56 7.65
N PRO A 190 0.75 1.54 8.09
CA PRO A 190 0.21 2.55 7.17
C PRO A 190 1.29 3.40 6.50
N GLU A 191 2.50 3.55 7.05
CA GLU A 191 3.56 4.33 6.42
C GLU A 191 4.00 3.77 5.05
N LEU A 192 3.73 2.49 4.80
CA LEU A 192 3.92 1.88 3.48
C LEU A 192 2.96 2.49 2.43
N TYR A 193 1.75 2.86 2.84
CA TYR A 193 0.66 3.26 1.96
C TYR A 193 0.35 4.76 2.01
N LEU A 194 0.64 5.45 3.11
CA LEU A 194 0.41 6.88 3.27
C LEU A 194 0.99 7.73 2.12
N PRO A 195 2.18 7.44 1.55
CA PRO A 195 2.66 8.16 0.37
C PRO A 195 1.71 8.07 -0.83
N LEU A 196 1.07 6.92 -1.06
CA LEU A 196 0.09 6.70 -2.12
C LEU A 196 -1.21 7.46 -1.84
N LEU A 197 -1.70 7.41 -0.60
CA LEU A 197 -2.92 8.10 -0.18
C LEU A 197 -2.75 9.63 -0.18
N ARG A 198 -1.59 10.12 0.23
CA ARG A 198 -1.22 11.55 0.14
C ARG A 198 -1.13 12.00 -1.31
N PHE A 199 -0.50 11.21 -2.19
CA PHE A 199 -0.47 11.51 -3.62
C PHE A 199 -1.87 11.64 -4.21
N ALA A 200 -2.78 10.72 -3.87
CA ALA A 200 -4.17 10.78 -4.30
C ALA A 200 -4.85 12.08 -3.84
N ARG A 201 -4.70 12.44 -2.56
CA ARG A 201 -5.25 13.70 -2.00
C ARG A 201 -4.66 14.93 -2.67
N ASP A 202 -3.33 14.99 -2.82
CA ASP A 202 -2.63 16.14 -3.40
C ASP A 202 -3.00 16.38 -4.87
N GLN A 203 -3.34 15.31 -5.59
CA GLN A 203 -3.79 15.36 -6.99
C GLN A 203 -5.33 15.33 -7.13
N ALA A 204 -6.07 15.30 -6.03
CA ALA A 204 -7.54 15.17 -5.98
C ALA A 204 -8.07 13.96 -6.78
N LEU A 205 -7.36 12.83 -6.73
CA LEU A 205 -7.72 11.59 -7.41
C LEU A 205 -8.73 10.81 -6.57
N PRO A 206 -9.84 10.33 -7.16
CA PRO A 206 -10.77 9.46 -6.46
C PRO A 206 -10.10 8.18 -5.96
N LEU A 207 -10.39 7.81 -4.71
CA LEU A 207 -10.02 6.53 -4.14
C LEU A 207 -11.24 5.61 -4.11
N LYS A 208 -11.04 4.31 -4.35
CA LYS A 208 -12.10 3.30 -4.30
C LYS A 208 -11.68 2.14 -3.40
N ALA A 209 -12.47 1.86 -2.37
CA ALA A 209 -12.35 0.61 -1.63
C ALA A 209 -12.89 -0.55 -2.49
N LEU A 210 -12.02 -1.50 -2.84
CA LEU A 210 -12.36 -2.55 -3.81
C LEU A 210 -13.07 -3.74 -3.15
N ASN A 211 -12.67 -4.08 -1.93
CA ASN A 211 -13.02 -5.34 -1.31
C ASN A 211 -14.30 -5.31 -0.49
N VAL A 212 -14.62 -6.45 0.12
CA VAL A 212 -15.73 -6.63 1.06
C VAL A 212 -15.19 -6.93 2.44
N THR A 213 -16.03 -6.78 3.47
CA THR A 213 -15.60 -7.17 4.81
C THR A 213 -15.35 -8.68 4.89
N PRO A 214 -14.48 -9.15 5.81
CA PRO A 214 -14.27 -10.58 6.03
C PRO A 214 -15.56 -11.34 6.31
N GLU A 215 -16.51 -10.71 7.01
CA GLU A 215 -17.81 -11.31 7.33
C GLU A 215 -18.66 -11.50 6.06
N LEU A 216 -18.65 -10.54 5.14
CA LEU A 216 -19.36 -10.68 3.87
C LEU A 216 -18.65 -11.67 2.95
N ARG A 217 -17.31 -11.67 2.89
CA ARG A 217 -16.54 -12.63 2.06
C ARG A 217 -16.89 -14.07 2.43
N ARG A 218 -16.82 -14.40 3.72
CA ARG A 218 -17.23 -15.70 4.24
C ARG A 218 -18.63 -16.10 3.79
N ARG A 219 -19.62 -15.22 3.98
CA ARG A 219 -20.98 -15.51 3.56
C ARG A 219 -21.11 -15.74 2.05
N LEU A 220 -20.35 -15.00 1.24
CA LEU A 220 -20.31 -15.21 -0.20
C LEU A 220 -19.73 -16.57 -0.58
N VAL A 221 -18.76 -17.07 0.20
CA VAL A 221 -18.14 -18.39 0.01
C VAL A 221 -19.05 -19.51 0.51
N GLU A 222 -19.56 -19.41 1.74
CA GLU A 222 -20.41 -20.42 2.41
C GLU A 222 -21.80 -20.54 1.78
N ASP A 223 -22.49 -19.41 1.60
CA ASP A 223 -23.85 -19.39 1.07
C ASP A 223 -23.85 -19.45 -0.47
N GLY A 224 -22.73 -19.12 -1.13
CA GLY A 224 -22.60 -18.92 -2.57
C GLY A 224 -23.07 -17.53 -3.02
N VAL A 225 -22.33 -16.88 -3.91
CA VAL A 225 -22.58 -15.47 -4.31
C VAL A 225 -24.00 -15.24 -4.85
N SER A 226 -24.50 -16.16 -5.68
CA SER A 226 -25.83 -16.06 -6.29
C SER A 226 -27.01 -16.25 -5.33
N THR A 227 -26.79 -16.78 -4.12
CA THR A 227 -27.87 -16.96 -3.13
C THR A 227 -28.16 -15.67 -2.37
N LEU A 228 -27.17 -14.78 -2.25
CA LEU A 228 -27.34 -13.48 -1.64
C LEU A 228 -27.97 -12.46 -2.62
N PRO A 229 -29.05 -11.76 -2.22
CA PRO A 229 -29.61 -10.65 -3.00
C PRO A 229 -28.55 -9.60 -3.35
N PRO A 230 -28.62 -8.98 -4.55
CA PRO A 230 -27.60 -8.02 -5.02
C PRO A 230 -27.27 -6.91 -4.01
N ALA A 231 -28.27 -6.41 -3.28
CA ALA A 231 -28.07 -5.37 -2.27
C ALA A 231 -27.20 -5.83 -1.08
N MET A 232 -27.23 -7.12 -0.71
CA MET A 232 -26.43 -7.66 0.39
C MET A 232 -25.01 -8.03 -0.04
N ARG A 233 -24.75 -8.16 -1.34
CA ARG A 233 -23.44 -8.48 -1.93
C ARG A 233 -22.81 -7.30 -2.66
N HIS A 234 -23.24 -6.07 -2.40
CA HIS A 234 -22.74 -4.86 -3.08
C HIS A 234 -22.79 -4.94 -4.62
N GLY A 235 -23.73 -5.70 -5.18
CA GLY A 235 -23.86 -5.94 -6.62
C GLY A 235 -22.84 -6.92 -7.21
N ILE A 236 -21.88 -7.44 -6.44
CA ILE A 236 -20.76 -8.29 -6.90
C ILE A 236 -21.28 -9.57 -7.55
N PRO A 237 -21.12 -9.78 -8.87
CA PRO A 237 -21.67 -10.94 -9.57
C PRO A 237 -20.93 -12.22 -9.21
N GLU A 238 -21.46 -13.36 -9.68
CA GLU A 238 -20.78 -14.66 -9.53
C GLU A 238 -19.41 -14.62 -10.24
N PRO A 239 -18.33 -15.07 -9.58
CA PRO A 239 -17.02 -15.12 -10.22
C PRO A 239 -16.97 -16.13 -11.36
N VAL A 240 -16.15 -15.87 -12.38
CA VAL A 240 -15.86 -16.88 -13.40
C VAL A 240 -14.94 -17.97 -12.85
N PRO A 241 -15.17 -19.25 -13.20
CA PRO A 241 -14.33 -20.38 -12.79
C PRO A 241 -12.84 -20.19 -13.07
N ALA A 242 -11.99 -20.63 -12.15
CA ALA A 242 -10.55 -20.64 -12.32
C ALA A 242 -10.19 -21.53 -13.52
N THR A 243 -9.25 -21.07 -14.34
CA THR A 243 -8.65 -21.89 -15.39
C THR A 243 -7.84 -23.02 -14.73
N PRO A 244 -7.59 -24.15 -15.42
CA PRO A 244 -6.73 -25.19 -14.86
C PRO A 244 -5.32 -24.71 -14.47
N PRO A 245 -4.63 -23.84 -15.26
CA PRO A 245 -3.37 -23.24 -14.82
C PRO A 245 -3.53 -22.37 -13.56
N TYR A 246 -4.58 -21.57 -13.47
CA TYR A 246 -4.81 -20.73 -12.29
C TYR A 246 -5.03 -21.57 -11.03
N ARG A 247 -5.90 -22.59 -11.12
CA ARG A 247 -6.15 -23.53 -10.01
C ARG A 247 -4.86 -24.19 -9.54
N ALA A 248 -4.03 -24.68 -10.47
CA ALA A 248 -2.76 -25.31 -10.13
C ALA A 248 -1.78 -24.36 -9.42
N ARG A 249 -1.78 -23.07 -9.77
CA ARG A 249 -0.95 -22.05 -9.09
C ARG A 249 -1.46 -21.77 -7.68
N LEU A 250 -2.78 -21.67 -7.48
CA LEU A 250 -3.40 -21.49 -6.16
C LEU A 250 -3.18 -22.72 -5.26
N GLU A 251 -3.27 -23.92 -5.82
CA GLU A 251 -3.01 -25.17 -5.10
C GLU A 251 -1.55 -25.27 -4.63
N ALA A 252 -0.58 -25.00 -5.52
CA ALA A 252 0.84 -24.97 -5.16
C ALA A 252 1.14 -23.91 -4.07
N SER A 253 0.46 -22.78 -4.16
CA SER A 253 0.49 -21.70 -3.18
C SER A 253 -0.01 -22.17 -1.80
N LEU A 254 -1.12 -22.90 -1.74
CA LEU A 254 -1.66 -23.47 -0.50
C LEU A 254 -0.74 -24.53 0.13
N GLU A 255 -0.16 -25.41 -0.70
CA GLU A 255 0.76 -26.46 -0.25
C GLU A 255 2.04 -25.90 0.37
N GLU A 256 2.64 -24.88 -0.24
CA GLU A 256 3.84 -24.22 0.26
C GLU A 256 3.64 -23.65 1.66
N HIS A 257 2.49 -23.03 1.90
CA HIS A 257 2.16 -22.46 3.21
C HIS A 257 1.97 -23.51 4.30
N ALA A 258 1.36 -24.65 3.98
CA ALA A 258 1.19 -25.75 4.92
C ALA A 258 2.54 -26.31 5.42
N LEU A 259 3.55 -26.31 4.57
CA LEU A 259 4.91 -26.75 4.90
C LEU A 259 5.62 -25.77 5.83
N GLU A 260 5.37 -24.47 5.70
CA GLU A 260 6.02 -23.43 6.49
C GLU A 260 5.50 -23.30 7.92
N LEU A 261 4.23 -23.64 8.16
CA LEU A 261 3.63 -23.71 9.50
C LEU A 261 4.10 -24.93 10.33
N GLY A 262 5.16 -25.64 9.89
CA GLY A 262 5.80 -26.69 10.67
C GLY A 262 4.98 -27.98 10.76
N GLY A 263 4.31 -28.36 9.67
CA GLY A 263 3.33 -29.44 9.58
C GLY A 263 3.80 -30.83 10.03
N GLU A 264 3.88 -31.07 11.34
CA GLU A 264 3.57 -32.37 11.95
C GLU A 264 2.05 -32.46 12.16
N GLY A 265 1.27 -32.45 11.07
CA GLY A 265 -0.19 -32.49 11.12
C GLY A 265 -0.87 -32.73 9.77
N PHE A 266 -0.30 -32.24 8.67
CA PHE A 266 -0.82 -32.38 7.30
C PHE A 266 -0.20 -33.56 6.54
N GLY A 267 -0.13 -34.73 7.19
CA GLY A 267 0.55 -35.91 6.63
C GLY A 267 -0.11 -36.54 5.39
N GLN A 268 -1.17 -35.97 4.82
CA GLN A 268 -1.90 -36.51 3.66
C GLN A 268 -2.24 -35.49 2.55
N GLY A 269 -1.59 -34.32 2.51
CA GLY A 269 -1.96 -33.27 1.56
C GLY A 269 -3.35 -32.69 1.84
N PHE A 270 -3.79 -31.74 1.01
CA PHE A 270 -5.16 -31.21 1.06
C PHE A 270 -6.09 -32.10 0.23
N ASP A 271 -7.33 -32.32 0.69
CA ASP A 271 -8.34 -32.93 -0.14
C ASP A 271 -8.89 -31.95 -1.19
N ASP A 272 -9.51 -32.49 -2.23
CA ASP A 272 -10.02 -31.71 -3.36
C ASP A 272 -11.08 -30.68 -2.94
N ASP A 273 -11.89 -30.99 -1.92
CA ASP A 273 -12.95 -30.11 -1.43
C ASP A 273 -12.35 -28.87 -0.72
N MET A 274 -11.28 -29.03 0.08
CA MET A 274 -10.55 -27.91 0.67
C MET A 274 -9.89 -27.03 -0.38
N ILE A 275 -9.27 -27.63 -1.39
CA ILE A 275 -8.63 -26.89 -2.50
C ILE A 275 -9.69 -26.11 -3.28
N ASP A 276 -10.82 -26.74 -3.62
CA ASP A 276 -11.90 -26.09 -4.36
C ASP A 276 -12.53 -24.94 -3.55
N GLY A 277 -12.69 -25.10 -2.23
CA GLY A 277 -13.13 -24.04 -1.33
C GLY A 277 -12.17 -22.85 -1.30
N PHE A 278 -10.87 -23.10 -1.16
CA PHE A 278 -9.82 -22.08 -1.20
C PHE A 278 -9.81 -21.33 -2.55
N VAL A 279 -9.88 -22.07 -3.66
CA VAL A 279 -9.92 -21.49 -5.01
C VAL A 279 -11.16 -20.64 -5.18
N TYR A 280 -12.32 -21.09 -4.74
CA TYR A 280 -13.56 -20.31 -4.83
C TYR A 280 -13.48 -19.02 -3.99
N ALA A 281 -12.90 -19.07 -2.79
CA ALA A 281 -12.68 -17.89 -1.97
C ALA A 281 -11.82 -16.84 -2.68
N GLN A 282 -10.71 -17.27 -3.30
CA GLN A 282 -9.83 -16.42 -4.10
C GLN A 282 -10.58 -15.76 -5.27
N GLN A 283 -11.40 -16.53 -5.98
CA GLN A 283 -12.19 -16.02 -7.10
C GLN A 283 -13.26 -15.00 -6.67
N VAL A 284 -13.94 -15.23 -5.53
CA VAL A 284 -14.88 -14.26 -4.95
C VAL A 284 -14.16 -12.95 -4.65
N TRP A 285 -12.93 -13.05 -4.14
CA TRP A 285 -12.08 -11.91 -3.84
C TRP A 285 -11.70 -11.13 -5.11
N ASP A 286 -11.19 -11.82 -6.13
CA ASP A 286 -10.86 -11.23 -7.44
C ASP A 286 -12.07 -10.52 -8.06
N MET A 287 -13.25 -11.15 -8.00
CA MET A 287 -14.46 -10.59 -8.59
C MET A 287 -14.94 -9.35 -7.83
N ALA A 288 -14.80 -9.31 -6.50
CA ALA A 288 -15.08 -8.11 -5.72
C ALA A 288 -14.20 -6.93 -6.18
N MET A 289 -12.91 -7.18 -6.40
CA MET A 289 -11.96 -6.18 -6.87
C MET A 289 -12.21 -5.74 -8.31
N ALA A 290 -12.37 -6.71 -9.22
CA ALA A 290 -12.69 -6.47 -10.62
C ALA A 290 -13.98 -5.65 -10.78
N HIS A 291 -15.02 -5.98 -10.00
CA HIS A 291 -16.28 -5.22 -9.99
C HIS A 291 -16.07 -3.78 -9.49
N GLY A 292 -15.22 -3.57 -8.48
CA GLY A 292 -14.86 -2.23 -8.00
C GLY A 292 -14.14 -1.41 -9.08
N LEU A 293 -13.16 -2.00 -9.76
CA LEU A 293 -12.42 -1.38 -10.85
C LEU A 293 -13.31 -1.10 -12.07
N ALA A 294 -14.20 -2.02 -12.43
CA ALA A 294 -15.16 -1.84 -13.51
C ALA A 294 -16.07 -0.62 -13.27
N SER A 295 -16.51 -0.39 -12.03
CA SER A 295 -17.30 0.81 -11.70
C SER A 295 -16.55 2.12 -11.94
N LEU A 296 -15.23 2.15 -11.74
CA LEU A 296 -14.41 3.33 -12.05
C LEU A 296 -14.30 3.56 -13.56
N VAL A 297 -14.22 2.48 -14.35
CA VAL A 297 -14.21 2.56 -15.81
C VAL A 297 -15.56 3.07 -16.33
N GLU A 298 -16.67 2.62 -15.75
CA GLU A 298 -18.02 3.12 -16.06
C GLU A 298 -18.17 4.61 -15.77
N ASP A 299 -17.55 5.07 -14.68
CA ASP A 299 -17.49 6.50 -14.30
C ASP A 299 -16.54 7.32 -15.22
N GLY A 300 -15.85 6.67 -16.16
CA GLY A 300 -15.03 7.30 -17.19
C GLY A 300 -13.56 7.50 -16.82
N TYR A 301 -13.09 6.90 -15.71
CA TYR A 301 -11.71 6.98 -15.29
C TYR A 301 -10.83 5.91 -15.95
N LEU A 302 -9.54 6.21 -16.08
CA LEU A 302 -8.53 5.14 -16.04
C LEU A 302 -8.51 4.58 -14.60
N ALA A 303 -8.89 3.33 -14.44
CA ALA A 303 -8.87 2.67 -13.13
C ALA A 303 -7.48 2.07 -12.86
N VAL A 304 -6.84 2.46 -11.77
CA VAL A 304 -5.55 1.88 -11.35
C VAL A 304 -5.74 1.10 -10.06
N GLY A 305 -5.57 -0.22 -10.10
CA GLY A 305 -5.68 -1.10 -8.94
C GLY A 305 -4.34 -1.24 -8.23
N LEU A 306 -4.31 -0.95 -6.93
CA LEU A 306 -3.20 -1.32 -6.04
C LEU A 306 -3.58 -2.65 -5.37
N VAL A 307 -2.93 -3.73 -5.78
CA VAL A 307 -3.35 -5.10 -5.47
C VAL A 307 -2.15 -6.01 -5.23
N GLY A 308 -2.34 -7.10 -4.47
CA GLY A 308 -1.39 -8.19 -4.33
C GLY A 308 -0.98 -8.75 -5.69
N MET A 309 0.30 -9.08 -5.85
CA MET A 309 0.80 -9.57 -7.13
C MET A 309 0.21 -10.93 -7.54
N GLY A 310 -0.28 -11.73 -6.58
CA GLY A 310 -1.01 -12.97 -6.86
C GLY A 310 -2.20 -12.72 -7.78
N HIS A 311 -3.01 -11.71 -7.43
CA HIS A 311 -4.22 -11.27 -8.12
C HIS A 311 -3.99 -10.58 -9.48
N ALA A 312 -2.78 -10.04 -9.72
CA ALA A 312 -2.44 -9.26 -10.93
C ALA A 312 -1.55 -10.02 -11.93
N SER A 313 -1.15 -11.24 -11.62
CA SER A 313 -0.19 -12.01 -12.42
C SER A 313 -0.85 -12.95 -13.42
N HIS A 314 -0.14 -13.26 -14.50
CA HIS A 314 -0.47 -14.28 -15.50
C HIS A 314 -1.73 -14.03 -16.35
N GLY A 315 -2.35 -12.85 -16.26
CA GLY A 315 -3.64 -12.59 -16.94
C GLY A 315 -4.78 -13.45 -16.37
N GLU A 316 -4.64 -13.88 -15.12
CA GLU A 316 -5.66 -14.63 -14.39
C GLU A 316 -6.13 -13.76 -13.19
N GLY A 317 -6.87 -14.33 -12.23
CA GLY A 317 -7.39 -13.56 -11.10
C GLY A 317 -8.26 -12.38 -11.53
N ILE A 318 -7.92 -11.16 -11.10
CA ILE A 318 -8.65 -9.93 -11.43
C ILE A 318 -8.81 -9.73 -12.94
N ASP A 319 -7.79 -10.07 -13.75
CA ASP A 319 -7.83 -9.86 -15.20
C ASP A 319 -8.95 -10.68 -15.85
N ALA A 320 -9.05 -11.97 -15.51
CA ALA A 320 -10.09 -12.87 -15.99
C ALA A 320 -11.50 -12.44 -15.53
N GLN A 321 -11.61 -11.93 -14.29
CA GLN A 321 -12.88 -11.40 -13.79
C GLN A 321 -13.27 -10.10 -14.53
N LEU A 322 -12.32 -9.19 -14.80
CA LEU A 322 -12.55 -7.97 -15.59
C LEU A 322 -12.99 -8.28 -17.02
N GLU A 323 -12.39 -9.28 -17.67
CA GLU A 323 -12.81 -9.73 -19.00
C GLU A 323 -14.28 -10.18 -19.00
N SER A 324 -14.70 -10.91 -17.95
CA SER A 324 -16.10 -11.33 -17.78
C SER A 324 -17.09 -10.16 -17.64
N LEU A 325 -16.61 -9.01 -17.15
CA LEU A 325 -17.35 -7.76 -17.03
C LEU A 325 -17.27 -6.90 -18.30
N GLY A 326 -16.60 -7.38 -19.36
CA GLY A 326 -16.45 -6.68 -20.63
C GLY A 326 -15.29 -5.68 -20.68
N ILE A 327 -14.41 -5.69 -19.67
CA ILE A 327 -13.21 -4.85 -19.61
C ILE A 327 -12.03 -5.66 -20.13
N THR A 328 -11.54 -5.31 -21.32
CA THR A 328 -10.52 -6.11 -22.04
C THR A 328 -9.21 -5.34 -22.27
N ALA A 329 -9.23 -4.02 -22.12
CA ALA A 329 -8.01 -3.21 -22.20
C ALA A 329 -7.38 -3.06 -20.81
N VAL A 330 -6.89 -4.18 -20.27
CA VAL A 330 -6.17 -4.25 -18.98
C VAL A 330 -4.66 -4.29 -19.25
N ALA A 331 -3.86 -3.83 -18.29
CA ALA A 331 -2.43 -4.08 -18.26
C ALA A 331 -1.93 -4.32 -16.83
N SER A 332 -0.98 -5.23 -16.61
CA SER A 332 -0.40 -5.49 -15.30
C SER A 332 1.09 -5.13 -15.24
N LEU A 333 1.49 -4.44 -14.15
CA LEU A 333 2.87 -4.05 -13.88
C LEU A 333 3.28 -4.61 -12.52
N LEU A 334 4.38 -5.38 -12.49
CA LEU A 334 4.85 -6.04 -11.27
C LEU A 334 6.26 -5.58 -10.84
N PRO A 335 6.50 -5.32 -9.55
CA PRO A 335 7.83 -5.13 -9.00
C PRO A 335 8.46 -6.49 -8.65
N LEU A 336 9.67 -6.76 -9.17
CA LEU A 336 10.41 -8.00 -8.87
C LEU A 336 11.88 -7.72 -8.52
N SER A 337 12.52 -8.63 -7.77
CA SER A 337 13.97 -8.57 -7.57
C SER A 337 14.70 -8.78 -8.91
N ALA A 338 16.01 -8.50 -8.96
CA ALA A 338 16.79 -8.76 -10.17
C ALA A 338 16.80 -10.25 -10.55
N ASP A 339 16.88 -11.14 -9.56
CA ASP A 339 16.88 -12.58 -9.76
C ASP A 339 15.50 -13.05 -10.26
N ASP A 340 14.43 -12.59 -9.63
CA ASP A 340 13.04 -12.91 -9.97
C ASP A 340 12.66 -12.41 -11.36
N ALA A 341 13.07 -11.18 -11.69
CA ALA A 341 12.86 -10.63 -13.01
C ALA A 341 13.65 -11.39 -14.10
N SER A 342 14.81 -11.96 -13.77
CA SER A 342 15.62 -12.71 -14.74
C SER A 342 15.05 -14.08 -15.08
N GLU A 343 14.24 -14.64 -14.19
CA GLU A 343 13.56 -15.93 -14.33
C GLU A 343 12.08 -15.78 -14.72
N ALA A 344 11.57 -14.55 -14.81
CA ALA A 344 10.18 -14.26 -15.13
C ALA A 344 9.81 -14.77 -16.52
N GLU A 345 8.84 -15.69 -16.57
CA GLU A 345 8.35 -16.29 -17.82
C GLU A 345 7.41 -15.37 -18.59
N ALA A 346 7.33 -15.59 -19.91
CA ALA A 346 6.37 -14.88 -20.75
C ALA A 346 4.93 -15.14 -20.26
N GLY A 347 4.14 -14.08 -20.17
CA GLY A 347 2.77 -14.13 -19.65
C GLY A 347 2.64 -13.69 -18.19
N LEU A 348 3.72 -13.62 -17.40
CA LEU A 348 3.66 -13.21 -15.99
C LEU A 348 2.98 -11.82 -15.79
N ALA A 349 3.34 -10.84 -16.61
CA ALA A 349 2.79 -9.49 -16.61
C ALA A 349 3.13 -8.74 -17.90
N ASP A 350 2.49 -7.59 -18.16
CA ASP A 350 2.82 -6.75 -19.32
C ASP A 350 4.19 -6.06 -19.18
N ALA A 351 4.57 -5.71 -17.95
CA ALA A 351 5.93 -5.26 -17.66
C ALA A 351 6.33 -5.55 -16.21
N VAL A 352 7.63 -5.78 -16.02
CA VAL A 352 8.26 -5.92 -14.71
C VAL A 352 9.19 -4.74 -14.49
N PHE A 353 9.10 -4.15 -13.30
CA PHE A 353 10.06 -3.18 -12.81
C PHE A 353 11.00 -3.85 -11.81
N VAL A 354 12.30 -3.81 -12.10
CA VAL A 354 13.30 -4.40 -11.22
C VAL A 354 13.46 -3.50 -10.00
N VAL A 355 13.10 -4.00 -8.82
CA VAL A 355 13.29 -3.31 -7.55
C VAL A 355 14.56 -3.78 -6.87
N ARG A 356 15.10 -2.92 -6.01
CA ARG A 356 16.12 -3.36 -5.06
C ARG A 356 15.42 -4.14 -3.96
N GLU A 357 15.93 -5.31 -3.61
CA GLU A 357 15.46 -6.03 -2.45
C GLU A 357 15.49 -5.12 -1.22
N ASP A 358 14.33 -4.98 -0.58
CA ASP A 358 14.30 -4.37 0.74
C ASP A 358 15.05 -5.30 1.69
N LYS A 359 15.96 -4.74 2.48
CA LYS A 359 16.42 -5.46 3.66
C LYS A 359 15.17 -5.64 4.50
N GLN A 360 14.68 -6.87 4.62
CA GLN A 360 13.51 -7.20 5.42
C GLN A 360 13.83 -6.74 6.84
N SER A 361 13.36 -5.55 7.21
CA SER A 361 13.43 -5.10 8.58
C SER A 361 12.28 -5.82 9.21
N GLU A 362 12.55 -6.96 9.84
CA GLU A 362 11.56 -7.52 10.75
C GLU A 362 11.27 -6.44 11.77
N GLY A 363 10.10 -5.80 11.64
CA GLY A 363 9.58 -4.92 12.66
C GLY A 363 9.59 -5.65 14.00
N PRO A 364 9.48 -4.94 15.12
CA PRO A 364 9.46 -5.58 16.42
C PRO A 364 8.38 -6.66 16.42
N ARG A 365 8.74 -7.90 16.76
CA ARG A 365 7.79 -9.00 16.96
C ARG A 365 7.70 -9.30 18.44
N LEU A 366 6.50 -9.56 18.93
CA LEU A 366 6.31 -10.04 20.29
C LEU A 366 6.60 -11.55 20.38
N GLY A 367 6.25 -12.31 19.32
CA GLY A 367 6.46 -13.75 19.21
C GLY A 367 5.40 -14.57 19.97
N VAL A 368 4.12 -14.24 19.71
CA VAL A 368 2.96 -14.91 20.32
C VAL A 368 1.93 -15.23 19.26
N GLY A 369 1.31 -16.40 19.38
CA GLY A 369 0.00 -16.69 18.79
C GLY A 369 -1.07 -16.24 19.78
N VAL A 370 -2.08 -15.54 19.29
CA VAL A 370 -3.16 -15.02 20.12
C VAL A 370 -4.51 -15.17 19.44
N GLU A 371 -5.55 -15.36 20.25
CA GLU A 371 -6.95 -15.38 19.83
C GLU A 371 -7.76 -14.44 20.71
N ALA A 372 -8.83 -13.85 20.18
CA ALA A 372 -9.77 -13.13 21.02
C ALA A 372 -10.43 -14.09 22.02
N SER A 373 -10.51 -13.69 23.29
CA SER A 373 -11.22 -14.47 24.30
C SER A 373 -12.72 -14.24 24.19
N GLU A 374 -13.48 -15.33 24.26
CA GLU A 374 -14.96 -15.31 24.22
C GLU A 374 -15.57 -14.94 25.58
N ASP A 375 -14.91 -15.34 26.67
CA ASP A 375 -15.43 -15.20 28.03
C ASP A 375 -15.21 -13.80 28.62
N GLU A 376 -14.05 -13.20 28.34
CA GLU A 376 -13.63 -11.93 28.94
C GLU A 376 -12.87 -11.04 27.92
N PRO A 377 -13.00 -9.70 27.97
CA PRO A 377 -12.28 -8.81 27.06
C PRO A 377 -10.76 -8.97 27.18
N GLY A 378 -10.13 -9.50 26.14
CA GLY A 378 -8.69 -9.73 26.08
C GLY A 378 -8.28 -10.70 24.97
N LEU A 379 -6.97 -10.94 24.85
CA LEU A 379 -6.41 -11.88 23.90
C LEU A 379 -5.78 -13.08 24.62
N MET A 380 -6.32 -14.27 24.38
CA MET A 380 -5.78 -15.52 24.89
C MET A 380 -4.49 -15.86 24.14
N VAL A 381 -3.41 -16.13 24.86
CA VAL A 381 -2.16 -16.61 24.27
C VAL A 381 -2.29 -18.09 23.96
N THR A 382 -2.20 -18.45 22.68
CA THR A 382 -2.28 -19.83 22.19
C THR A 382 -0.90 -20.41 21.91
N GLU A 383 0.06 -19.56 21.57
CA GLU A 383 1.43 -19.96 21.30
C GLU A 383 2.42 -18.90 21.82
N VAL A 384 3.60 -19.34 22.24
CA VAL A 384 4.73 -18.45 22.53
C VAL A 384 5.96 -18.98 21.81
N ALA A 385 6.45 -18.23 20.83
CA ALA A 385 7.60 -18.62 20.04
C ALA A 385 8.86 -18.68 20.93
N PRO A 386 9.69 -19.74 20.86
CA PRO A 386 10.94 -19.82 21.59
C PRO A 386 11.88 -18.67 21.20
N ASP A 387 12.71 -18.24 22.16
CA ASP A 387 13.66 -17.13 22.00
C ASP A 387 13.04 -15.77 21.58
N SER A 388 11.72 -15.63 21.68
CA SER A 388 11.01 -14.37 21.41
C SER A 388 11.03 -13.39 22.59
N PRO A 389 10.71 -12.09 22.36
CA PRO A 389 10.51 -11.14 23.46
C PRO A 389 9.42 -11.55 24.47
N ALA A 390 8.35 -12.22 24.02
CA ALA A 390 7.32 -12.77 24.91
C ALA A 390 7.84 -13.93 25.76
N HIS A 391 8.59 -14.86 25.16
CA HIS A 391 9.23 -15.95 25.87
C HIS A 391 10.21 -15.42 26.93
N ALA A 392 11.00 -14.40 26.59
CA ALA A 392 12.00 -13.79 27.47
C ALA A 392 11.41 -13.17 28.75
N VAL A 393 10.16 -12.69 28.71
CA VAL A 393 9.46 -12.18 29.91
C VAL A 393 8.61 -13.23 30.63
N GLY A 394 8.60 -14.46 30.12
CA GLY A 394 7.83 -15.56 30.68
C GLY A 394 6.33 -15.45 30.45
N LEU A 395 5.90 -14.88 29.31
CA LEU A 395 4.54 -15.04 28.80
C LEU A 395 4.28 -16.53 28.53
N ARG A 396 3.06 -17.01 28.73
CA ARG A 396 2.73 -18.44 28.62
C ARG A 396 1.43 -18.62 27.85
N VAL A 397 1.33 -19.77 27.18
CA VAL A 397 0.05 -20.27 26.67
C VAL A 397 -0.96 -20.32 27.82
N GLY A 398 -2.16 -19.80 27.58
CA GLY A 398 -3.21 -19.62 28.58
C GLY A 398 -3.21 -18.26 29.30
N ASP A 399 -2.22 -17.39 29.07
CA ASP A 399 -2.30 -16.00 29.54
C ASP A 399 -3.39 -15.24 28.76
N LEU A 400 -4.21 -14.45 29.46
CA LEU A 400 -5.14 -13.52 28.83
C LEU A 400 -4.54 -12.11 28.81
N ILE A 401 -4.09 -11.62 27.66
CA ILE A 401 -3.56 -10.27 27.48
C ILE A 401 -4.72 -9.27 27.52
N LEU A 402 -4.69 -8.36 28.48
CA LEU A 402 -5.69 -7.30 28.65
C LEU A 402 -5.26 -5.97 28.01
N SER A 403 -3.97 -5.68 28.03
CA SER A 403 -3.44 -4.45 27.46
C SER A 403 -1.97 -4.57 27.06
N PHE A 404 -1.57 -3.76 26.07
CA PHE A 404 -0.20 -3.61 25.62
C PHE A 404 0.16 -2.12 25.52
N ALA A 405 1.32 -1.73 26.03
CA ALA A 405 1.76 -0.35 26.17
C ALA A 405 0.71 0.58 26.82
N GLY A 406 -0.08 0.04 27.77
CA GLY A 406 -1.14 0.77 28.46
C GLY A 406 -2.46 0.91 27.69
N ARG A 407 -2.54 0.38 26.47
CA ARG A 407 -3.76 0.38 25.65
C ARG A 407 -4.44 -0.98 25.71
N GLY A 408 -5.73 -0.99 26.01
CA GLY A 408 -6.53 -2.22 26.01
C GLY A 408 -6.46 -2.92 24.66
N VAL A 409 -6.42 -4.25 24.67
CA VAL A 409 -6.47 -5.06 23.45
C VAL A 409 -7.60 -6.08 23.59
N ALA A 410 -8.48 -6.11 22.61
CA ALA A 410 -9.57 -7.06 22.49
C ALA A 410 -9.45 -7.89 21.20
N HIS A 411 -8.73 -7.38 20.20
CA HIS A 411 -8.54 -8.07 18.93
C HIS A 411 -7.06 -8.22 18.52
N PRO A 412 -6.66 -9.34 17.88
CA PRO A 412 -5.27 -9.60 17.50
C PRO A 412 -4.62 -8.46 16.69
N TYR A 413 -5.38 -7.83 15.80
CA TYR A 413 -4.90 -6.73 14.98
C TYR A 413 -4.50 -5.49 15.80
N GLU A 414 -5.15 -5.25 16.95
CA GLU A 414 -4.79 -4.15 17.85
C GLU A 414 -3.43 -4.41 18.49
N LEU A 415 -3.19 -5.65 18.95
CA LEU A 415 -1.90 -6.04 19.50
C LEU A 415 -0.80 -5.91 18.44
N LYS A 416 -1.04 -6.40 17.22
CA LYS A 416 -0.11 -6.27 16.08
C LYS A 416 0.22 -4.80 15.80
N ALA A 417 -0.81 -3.94 15.73
CA ALA A 417 -0.66 -2.51 15.49
C ALA A 417 0.11 -1.77 16.60
N LEU A 418 -0.03 -2.21 17.85
CA LEU A 418 0.71 -1.63 18.96
C LEU A 418 2.17 -2.11 18.99
N VAL A 419 2.40 -3.38 18.68
CA VAL A 419 3.73 -3.99 18.62
C VAL A 419 4.56 -3.40 17.47
N SER A 420 3.97 -3.18 16.29
CA SER A 420 4.66 -2.63 15.12
C SER A 420 5.19 -1.20 15.36
N ARG A 421 4.55 -0.44 16.26
CA ARG A 421 4.95 0.93 16.61
C ARG A 421 6.07 1.00 17.66
N ILE A 422 6.49 -0.12 18.23
CA ILE A 422 7.57 -0.13 19.21
C ILE A 422 8.90 0.17 18.54
N LEU A 423 9.71 1.05 19.12
CA LEU A 423 11.06 1.26 18.61
C LEU A 423 11.98 0.12 19.06
N PRO A 424 12.74 -0.55 18.15
CA PRO A 424 13.74 -1.52 18.54
C PRO A 424 14.71 -0.97 19.58
N GLY A 425 15.05 -1.79 20.59
CA GLY A 425 15.87 -1.39 21.74
C GLY A 425 15.11 -0.79 22.92
N THR A 426 13.81 -0.50 22.77
CA THR A 426 12.95 0.02 23.83
C THR A 426 12.19 -1.08 24.58
N GLN A 427 11.34 -0.69 25.54
CA GLN A 427 10.53 -1.58 26.35
C GLN A 427 9.06 -1.18 26.29
N ALA A 428 8.16 -2.16 26.38
CA ALA A 428 6.71 -1.95 26.49
C ALA A 428 6.13 -2.80 27.62
N SER A 429 5.10 -2.30 28.29
CA SER A 429 4.37 -3.07 29.30
C SER A 429 3.28 -3.92 28.66
N ILE A 430 3.14 -5.17 29.07
CA ILE A 430 2.01 -6.03 28.75
C ILE A 430 1.30 -6.42 30.04
N THR A 431 0.00 -6.18 30.13
CA THR A 431 -0.80 -6.59 31.28
C THR A 431 -1.59 -7.84 30.90
N VAL A 432 -1.41 -8.90 31.68
CA VAL A 432 -2.07 -10.19 31.46
C VAL A 432 -2.85 -10.61 32.71
N THR A 433 -3.81 -11.51 32.55
CA THR A 433 -4.36 -12.32 33.63
C THR A 433 -3.83 -13.74 33.49
N ARG A 434 -3.27 -14.27 34.58
CA ARG A 434 -2.82 -15.66 34.70
C ARG A 434 -3.39 -16.22 36.00
N ASP A 435 -4.11 -17.33 35.92
CA ASP A 435 -4.77 -17.95 37.08
C ASP A 435 -5.68 -16.95 37.84
N HIS A 436 -6.45 -16.15 37.09
CA HIS A 436 -7.29 -15.04 37.60
C HIS A 436 -6.53 -13.92 38.35
N GLN A 437 -5.20 -13.90 38.31
CA GLN A 437 -4.39 -12.84 38.88
C GLN A 437 -3.82 -11.94 37.79
N ARG A 438 -3.98 -10.63 37.98
CA ARG A 438 -3.45 -9.62 37.07
C ARG A 438 -1.94 -9.46 37.28
N GLN A 439 -1.18 -9.58 36.19
CA GLN A 439 0.27 -9.42 36.16
C GLN A 439 0.63 -8.37 35.10
N THR A 440 1.70 -7.61 35.33
CA THR A 440 2.26 -6.71 34.32
C THR A 440 3.70 -7.12 34.06
N LEU A 441 3.98 -7.50 32.82
CA LEU A 441 5.31 -7.87 32.36
C LEU A 441 5.88 -6.71 31.55
N THR A 442 7.21 -6.52 31.59
CA THR A 442 7.90 -5.48 30.80
C THR A 442 8.74 -6.16 29.74
N VAL A 443 8.28 -6.09 28.49
CA VAL A 443 8.93 -6.70 27.32
C VAL A 443 9.99 -5.76 26.78
N ARG A 444 11.22 -6.26 26.60
CA ARG A 444 12.28 -5.56 25.89
C ARG A 444 12.31 -6.05 24.45
N PHE A 445 12.22 -5.11 23.51
CA PHE A 445 12.35 -5.39 22.10
C PHE A 445 13.82 -5.21 21.70
N PRO A 446 14.49 -6.24 21.14
CA PRO A 446 15.90 -6.16 20.80
C PRO A 446 16.13 -5.11 19.70
N ILE A 447 17.33 -4.52 19.68
CA ILE A 447 17.78 -3.79 18.49
C ILE A 447 18.08 -4.86 17.44
N VAL A 448 17.39 -4.82 16.30
CA VAL A 448 17.75 -5.65 15.15
C VAL A 448 19.04 -5.08 14.58
N THR A 449 20.19 -5.52 15.07
CA THR A 449 21.48 -5.29 14.42
C THR A 449 21.66 -6.34 13.32
N PRO A 450 21.88 -5.96 12.06
CA PRO A 450 22.28 -6.91 11.04
C PRO A 450 23.53 -7.66 11.51
N GLY A 451 23.51 -8.99 11.47
CA GLY A 451 24.65 -9.82 11.86
C GLY A 451 25.87 -9.58 10.96
N PRO A 452 27.09 -9.94 11.42
CA PRO A 452 28.34 -9.72 10.69
C PRO A 452 28.46 -10.50 9.36
N ASP A 453 27.59 -11.46 9.10
CA ASP A 453 27.54 -12.20 7.83
C ASP A 453 26.83 -11.43 6.69
N ALA A 454 26.17 -10.31 7.00
CA ALA A 454 25.56 -9.44 5.99
C ALA A 454 26.58 -8.64 5.14
N GLU A 455 27.88 -8.70 5.46
CA GLU A 455 28.95 -8.08 4.67
C GLU A 455 29.75 -9.08 3.80
N ARG A 456 29.49 -10.38 3.91
CA ARG A 456 30.08 -11.38 3.01
C ARG A 456 28.99 -11.96 2.14
N GLY A 457 28.91 -11.47 0.91
CA GLY A 457 28.16 -12.13 -0.16
C GLY A 457 28.74 -13.52 -0.41
N ASP A 458 28.14 -14.53 0.21
CA ASP A 458 28.24 -15.92 -0.20
C ASP A 458 26.89 -16.28 -0.83
N GLY A 459 26.92 -16.44 -2.16
CA GLY A 459 25.77 -16.70 -3.03
C GLY A 459 25.24 -18.12 -2.95
N THR A 460 25.04 -18.62 -1.73
CA THR A 460 24.48 -19.97 -1.53
C THR A 460 23.56 -19.99 -0.30
N ARG A 461 22.39 -19.34 -0.42
CA ARG A 461 21.21 -19.67 0.39
C ARG A 461 20.09 -20.06 -0.58
N PRO A 462 19.33 -21.13 -0.31
CA PRO A 462 18.25 -21.55 -1.20
C PRO A 462 17.25 -20.39 -1.31
N HIS A 463 16.90 -20.05 -2.55
CA HIS A 463 15.89 -19.05 -2.88
C HIS A 463 14.58 -19.41 -2.16
N GLN A 464 14.26 -18.68 -1.09
CA GLN A 464 12.90 -18.62 -0.56
C GLN A 464 12.27 -17.36 -1.15
N ARG A 465 11.45 -17.55 -2.18
CA ARG A 465 10.70 -16.49 -2.86
C ARG A 465 9.28 -16.42 -2.27
N PRO A 466 8.85 -15.27 -1.75
CA PRO A 466 7.55 -15.13 -1.10
C PRO A 466 6.57 -14.29 -1.94
N ALA A 467 5.30 -14.70 -1.99
CA ALA A 467 4.17 -13.87 -2.43
C ALA A 467 2.86 -14.28 -1.76
N VAL A 468 2.68 -15.57 -1.52
CA VAL A 468 1.46 -16.19 -0.97
C VAL A 468 1.32 -16.06 0.55
N GLN A 469 2.46 -15.99 1.25
CA GLN A 469 2.59 -16.09 2.72
C GLN A 469 1.84 -15.02 3.53
N GLN A 470 1.40 -13.92 2.90
CA GLN A 470 0.72 -12.81 3.59
C GLN A 470 -0.78 -12.76 3.33
N GLU A 471 -1.23 -13.09 2.13
CA GLU A 471 -2.65 -13.26 1.79
C GLU A 471 -3.24 -14.42 2.64
N GLN A 472 -2.51 -15.54 2.75
CA GLN A 472 -2.97 -16.70 3.52
C GLN A 472 -2.89 -16.55 5.04
N GLN A 473 -2.00 -15.69 5.57
CA GLN A 473 -2.02 -15.32 6.99
C GLN A 473 -3.24 -14.47 7.35
N GLN A 474 -3.73 -13.62 6.44
CA GLN A 474 -4.97 -12.88 6.63
C GLN A 474 -6.19 -13.78 6.45
N GLU A 475 -6.19 -14.71 5.50
CA GLU A 475 -7.29 -15.66 5.29
C GLU A 475 -7.43 -16.66 6.43
N GLN A 476 -6.33 -17.28 6.91
CA GLN A 476 -6.39 -18.23 8.03
C GLN A 476 -6.71 -17.55 9.37
N GLN A 477 -6.25 -16.31 9.61
CA GLN A 477 -6.71 -15.54 10.78
C GLN A 477 -8.20 -15.23 10.68
N GLN A 478 -8.70 -14.98 9.47
CA GLN A 478 -10.11 -14.72 9.26
C GLN A 478 -10.95 -15.99 9.30
N GLU A 479 -10.44 -17.17 8.97
CA GLU A 479 -11.15 -18.47 9.04
C GLU A 479 -11.18 -19.03 10.48
N GLN A 480 -10.13 -18.83 11.28
CA GLN A 480 -10.14 -19.25 12.69
C GLN A 480 -11.06 -18.39 13.57
N GLU A 481 -11.26 -17.12 13.22
CA GLU A 481 -12.26 -16.26 13.87
C GLU A 481 -13.72 -16.62 13.47
N GLN A 482 -13.90 -17.53 12.51
CA GLN A 482 -15.22 -17.89 11.95
C GLN A 482 -15.81 -19.14 12.56
N GLU A 483 -15.00 -20.17 12.77
CA GLU A 483 -15.48 -21.40 13.40
C GLU A 483 -15.93 -21.18 14.85
N LYS A 484 -15.36 -20.19 15.57
CA LYS A 484 -15.79 -19.84 16.93
C LYS A 484 -17.07 -18.99 17.02
N GLY A 485 -17.45 -18.32 15.94
CA GLY A 485 -18.62 -17.43 15.94
C GLY A 485 -19.97 -18.11 15.68
N GLN A 486 -19.98 -19.38 15.24
CA GLN A 486 -21.19 -20.03 14.72
C GLN A 486 -21.70 -21.25 15.52
N GLU A 487 -20.98 -21.80 16.51
CA GLU A 487 -21.50 -22.97 17.26
C GLU A 487 -22.34 -22.65 18.51
N HIS A 488 -22.46 -21.40 18.95
CA HIS A 488 -23.24 -21.03 20.15
C HIS A 488 -24.26 -19.90 19.93
N GLU A 489 -25.26 -20.19 19.10
CA GLU A 489 -26.58 -19.57 19.25
C GLU A 489 -27.49 -20.56 20.03
N PRO A 490 -27.90 -20.28 21.28
CA PRO A 490 -28.90 -21.09 21.95
C PRO A 490 -30.24 -20.87 21.27
N GLN A 491 -30.83 -21.96 20.78
CA GLN A 491 -32.26 -21.99 20.48
C GLN A 491 -33.04 -21.72 21.77
N GLU A 492 -33.65 -20.53 21.88
CA GLU A 492 -34.81 -20.28 22.74
C GLU A 492 -36.01 -19.79 21.94
#